data_AF-A0A3B9YJA9-F1
#
_entry.id   AF-A0A3B9YJA9-F1
#
_cell.length_a   1.000
_cell.length_b   1.000
_cell.length_c   1.000
_cell.angle_alpha   90.00
_cell.angle_beta   90.00
_cell.angle_gamma   90.00
#
_symmetry.space_group_name_H-M   'P 1'
#
loop_
_entity.id
_entity.type
_entity.pdbx_description
1 polymer ?
#
loop_
_entity_poly.entity_id
_entity_poly.type
_entity_poly.pdbx_seq_one_letter_code
_entity_poly.pdbx_strand_id
1 'polypeptide(L)'
;MPPARVRAIELASVVEGPEPGSGECEVLVALEDGRASRFAVATPDRPGLWMSESGQDSVFRLPVLYVARFDDALVCEAVKTMAADLGGYWLRYYNAVAAPPPKPVELAAASVRDVEGPLEKCCAVFEVMLKDARQFSILAATPDWFAGAMAALKLKCYFGSQVLFMRKADEGTAKRAAKRMAEAGERWLCLYDTPRTTLPKVLEAFKAKHP
;
A
#
# COMPACT_ATOMS: atom_id res chain seq x y z
N MET A 1 3.90 -21.25 -11.42
CA MET A 1 5.12 -20.59 -11.93
C MET A 1 6.25 -20.85 -10.96
N PRO A 2 7.48 -21.12 -11.43
CA PRO A 2 8.64 -21.24 -10.54
C PRO A 2 8.89 -19.91 -9.79
N PRO A 3 9.45 -19.97 -8.56
CA PRO A 3 9.78 -18.77 -7.80
C PRO A 3 10.85 -17.93 -8.50
N ALA A 4 10.77 -16.61 -8.38
CA ALA A 4 11.84 -15.73 -8.83
C ALA A 4 13.03 -15.88 -7.87
N ARG A 5 14.24 -15.99 -8.42
CA ARG A 5 15.46 -16.12 -7.62
C ARG A 5 16.17 -14.78 -7.51
N VAL A 6 16.40 -14.37 -6.27
CA VAL A 6 17.05 -13.11 -5.95
C VAL A 6 18.56 -13.30 -6.01
N ARG A 7 19.22 -12.52 -6.86
CA ARG A 7 20.68 -12.46 -6.99
C ARG A 7 21.28 -11.49 -5.96
N ALA A 8 20.68 -10.32 -5.81
CA ALA A 8 21.15 -9.28 -4.88
C ALA A 8 19.98 -8.44 -4.38
N ILE A 9 20.14 -7.91 -3.17
CA ILE A 9 19.24 -6.95 -2.54
C ILE A 9 20.12 -5.80 -2.04
N GLU A 10 19.85 -4.61 -2.51
CA GLU A 10 20.54 -3.39 -2.10
C GLU A 10 19.55 -2.47 -1.41
N LEU A 11 19.87 -2.09 -0.18
CA LEU A 11 19.13 -1.10 0.59
C LEU A 11 19.74 0.26 0.24
N ALA A 12 19.06 1.01 -0.62
CA ALA A 12 19.47 2.38 -0.90
C ALA A 12 19.07 3.24 0.30
N SER A 13 20.05 3.53 1.16
CA SER A 13 19.88 4.52 2.21
C SER A 13 19.72 5.88 1.54
N VAL A 14 18.50 6.44 1.65
CA VAL A 14 18.19 7.86 1.49
C VAL A 14 17.94 8.34 0.06
N VAL A 15 16.65 8.45 -0.28
CA VAL A 15 16.12 9.66 -0.96
C VAL A 15 16.45 10.83 -0.03
N GLU A 16 17.19 11.84 -0.51
CA GLU A 16 17.71 13.00 0.25
C GLU A 16 16.90 13.40 1.52
N GLY A 17 17.32 12.89 2.70
CA GLY A 17 16.89 13.20 4.07
C GLY A 17 15.50 12.70 4.55
N PRO A 18 15.27 12.43 5.87
CA PRO A 18 16.19 12.46 7.02
C PRO A 18 16.60 11.06 7.54
N GLU A 19 17.74 11.06 8.25
CA GLU A 19 18.37 10.13 9.23
C GLU A 19 18.12 8.59 9.27
N PRO A 20 19.17 7.81 9.61
CA PRO A 20 19.03 6.42 10.08
C PRO A 20 18.02 6.36 11.23
N GLY A 21 16.87 5.71 11.02
CA GLY A 21 15.75 5.72 11.96
C GLY A 21 14.46 6.35 11.42
N SER A 22 14.46 6.85 10.18
CA SER A 22 13.28 7.41 9.51
C SER A 22 12.08 6.47 9.41
N GLY A 23 12.32 5.15 9.52
CA GLY A 23 11.32 4.10 9.32
C GLY A 23 11.05 3.79 7.85
N GLU A 24 11.82 4.34 6.89
CA GLU A 24 11.66 4.03 5.46
C GLU A 24 12.97 4.03 4.68
N CYS A 25 13.00 3.28 3.58
CA CYS A 25 14.06 3.32 2.58
C CYS A 25 13.53 2.91 1.20
N GLU A 26 14.44 2.91 0.23
CA GLU A 26 14.21 2.26 -1.04
C GLU A 26 15.05 0.99 -1.17
N VAL A 27 14.48 -0.04 -1.78
CA VAL A 27 15.16 -1.31 -2.06
C VAL A 27 15.28 -1.52 -3.55
N LEU A 28 16.46 -1.95 -3.97
CA LEU A 28 16.74 -2.46 -5.30
C LEU A 28 16.94 -3.98 -5.21
N VAL A 29 16.17 -4.73 -5.99
CA VAL A 29 16.23 -6.19 -6.05
C VAL A 29 16.69 -6.60 -7.44
N ALA A 30 17.81 -7.30 -7.54
CA ALA A 30 18.28 -7.90 -8.79
C ALA A 30 17.94 -9.39 -8.80
N LEU A 31 17.36 -9.88 -9.90
CA LEU A 31 17.01 -11.29 -10.09
C LEU A 31 18.06 -12.03 -10.92
N GLU A 32 18.14 -13.35 -10.77
CA GLU A 32 19.07 -14.20 -11.54
C GLU A 32 18.81 -14.16 -13.05
N ASP A 33 17.56 -13.89 -13.47
CA ASP A 33 17.17 -13.78 -14.88
C ASP A 33 17.46 -12.41 -15.51
N GLY A 34 18.18 -11.54 -14.79
CA GLY A 34 18.60 -10.22 -15.26
C GLY A 34 17.58 -9.11 -15.04
N ARG A 35 16.36 -9.41 -14.59
CA ARG A 35 15.38 -8.38 -14.22
C ARG A 35 15.76 -7.70 -12.90
N ALA A 36 15.28 -6.48 -12.72
CA ALA A 36 15.43 -5.73 -11.48
C ALA A 36 14.10 -5.11 -11.03
N SER A 37 13.97 -4.82 -9.75
CA SER A 37 12.81 -4.16 -9.16
C SER A 37 13.25 -3.11 -8.15
N ARG A 38 12.63 -1.94 -8.18
CA ARG A 38 12.91 -0.81 -7.28
C ARG A 38 11.62 -0.34 -6.64
N PHE A 39 11.56 -0.30 -5.30
CA PHE A 39 10.36 0.10 -4.55
C PHE A 39 10.68 0.53 -3.13
N ALA A 40 9.72 1.22 -2.51
CA ALA A 40 9.84 1.71 -1.13
C ALA A 40 9.54 0.61 -0.10
N VAL A 41 10.24 0.69 1.03
CA VAL A 41 10.01 -0.12 2.24
C VAL A 41 9.78 0.82 3.41
N ALA A 42 8.78 0.53 4.25
CA ALA A 42 8.41 1.38 5.37
C ALA A 42 7.99 0.57 6.61
N THR A 43 8.09 1.18 7.79
CA THR A 43 7.42 0.71 9.01
C THR A 43 5.95 1.15 9.03
N PRO A 44 5.06 0.44 9.76
CA PRO A 44 3.62 0.67 9.68
C PRO A 44 3.13 2.01 10.25
N ASP A 45 3.98 2.75 10.96
CA ASP A 45 3.73 4.09 11.48
C ASP A 45 3.98 5.21 10.45
N ARG A 46 4.77 4.95 9.39
CA ARG A 46 5.10 5.94 8.34
C ARG A 46 3.88 6.61 7.69
N PRO A 47 2.75 5.91 7.41
CA PRO A 47 1.60 6.57 6.82
C PRO A 47 1.07 7.75 7.65
N GLY A 48 1.07 7.63 8.98
CA GLY A 48 0.67 8.73 9.88
C GLY A 48 1.63 9.92 9.83
N LEU A 49 2.93 9.65 9.71
CA LEU A 49 3.95 10.68 9.55
C LEU A 49 3.82 11.40 8.21
N TRP A 50 3.68 10.67 7.10
CA TRP A 50 3.49 11.28 5.76
C TRP A 50 2.27 12.20 5.71
N MET A 51 1.17 11.81 6.35
CA MET A 51 -0.02 12.63 6.44
C MET A 51 0.21 13.91 7.25
N SER A 52 1.00 13.83 8.31
CA SER A 52 1.36 14.97 9.15
C SER A 52 2.29 15.93 8.42
N GLU A 53 3.33 15.41 7.76
CA GLU A 53 4.29 16.18 6.95
C GLU A 53 3.63 16.91 5.78
N SER A 54 2.68 16.26 5.11
CA SER A 54 1.97 16.85 3.96
C SER A 54 0.76 17.72 4.35
N GLY A 55 0.39 17.74 5.63
CA GLY A 55 -0.83 18.41 6.12
C GLY A 55 -2.13 17.81 5.56
N GLN A 56 -2.09 16.56 5.10
CA GLN A 56 -3.23 15.89 4.49
C GLN A 56 -3.95 14.96 5.49
N ASP A 57 -5.20 14.64 5.15
CA ASP A 57 -6.03 13.68 5.88
C ASP A 57 -6.03 12.29 5.25
N SER A 58 -5.24 12.10 4.20
CA SER A 58 -5.14 10.87 3.42
C SER A 58 -3.78 10.80 2.73
N VAL A 59 -3.26 9.59 2.53
CA VAL A 59 -2.03 9.37 1.76
C VAL A 59 -2.17 8.13 0.88
N PHE A 60 -1.76 8.29 -0.38
CA PHE A 60 -1.59 7.22 -1.35
C PHE A 60 -0.23 7.40 -2.01
N ARG A 61 0.49 6.29 -2.20
CA ARG A 61 1.81 6.22 -2.83
C ARG A 61 1.89 5.03 -3.78
N LEU A 62 2.98 4.95 -4.53
CA LEU A 62 3.36 3.71 -5.21
C LEU A 62 3.47 2.57 -4.18
N PRO A 63 3.38 1.30 -4.61
CA PRO A 63 3.48 0.16 -3.72
C PRO A 63 4.61 0.23 -2.70
N VAL A 64 4.25 0.08 -1.42
CA VAL A 64 5.18 0.08 -0.29
C VAL A 64 5.18 -1.29 0.38
N LEU A 65 6.36 -1.85 0.60
CA LEU A 65 6.52 -3.05 1.41
C LEU A 65 6.56 -2.61 2.87
N TYR A 66 5.61 -3.06 3.68
CA TYR A 66 5.64 -2.74 5.11
C TYR A 66 6.40 -3.82 5.88
N VAL A 67 7.33 -3.42 6.73
CA VAL A 67 8.07 -4.31 7.63
C VAL A 67 7.80 -3.91 9.08
N ALA A 68 7.66 -4.90 9.98
CA ALA A 68 7.30 -4.65 11.37
C ALA A 68 8.31 -3.74 12.09
N ARG A 69 9.58 -3.86 11.71
CA ARG A 69 10.68 -3.03 12.17
C ARG A 69 11.64 -2.82 11.01
N PHE A 70 12.34 -1.69 11.04
CA PHE A 70 13.33 -1.39 10.03
C PHE A 70 14.66 -2.09 10.39
N ASP A 71 14.91 -3.24 9.76
CA ASP A 71 16.05 -4.13 10.02
C ASP A 71 16.44 -4.84 8.72
N ASP A 72 17.70 -4.70 8.28
CA ASP A 72 18.19 -5.21 6.98
C ASP A 72 17.87 -6.69 6.77
N ALA A 73 18.03 -7.49 7.82
CA ALA A 73 17.73 -8.92 7.79
C ALA A 73 16.25 -9.17 7.50
N LEU A 74 15.36 -8.41 8.14
CA LEU A 74 13.92 -8.51 7.97
C LEU A 74 13.48 -8.04 6.58
N VAL A 75 14.05 -6.95 6.08
CA VAL A 75 13.77 -6.47 4.72
C VAL A 75 14.22 -7.51 3.69
N CYS A 76 15.41 -8.09 3.85
CA CYS A 76 15.90 -9.16 2.98
C CYS A 76 15.00 -10.41 3.03
N GLU A 77 14.53 -10.82 4.21
CA GLU A 77 13.58 -11.94 4.38
C GLU A 77 12.26 -11.64 3.65
N ALA A 78 11.71 -10.43 3.81
CA ALA A 78 10.48 -10.00 3.19
C ALA A 78 10.59 -9.99 1.65
N VAL A 79 11.68 -9.47 1.09
CA VAL A 79 11.94 -9.47 -0.36
C VAL A 79 12.06 -10.89 -0.92
N LYS A 80 12.76 -11.79 -0.21
CA LYS A 80 12.84 -13.21 -0.60
C LYS A 80 11.46 -13.87 -0.59
N THR A 81 10.62 -13.50 0.38
CA THR A 81 9.23 -13.98 0.46
C THR A 81 8.41 -13.47 -0.74
N MET A 82 8.52 -12.19 -1.10
CA MET A 82 7.90 -11.63 -2.31
C MET A 82 8.36 -12.30 -3.60
N ALA A 83 9.65 -12.66 -3.69
CA ALA A 83 10.22 -13.33 -4.85
C ALA A 83 9.71 -14.77 -5.02
N ALA A 84 9.54 -15.47 -3.90
CA ALA A 84 9.01 -16.82 -3.87
C ALA A 84 7.50 -16.88 -4.17
N ASP A 85 6.75 -15.88 -3.69
CA ASP A 85 5.30 -15.86 -3.82
C ASP A 85 4.84 -15.54 -5.25
N LEU A 86 3.84 -16.30 -5.72
CA LEU A 86 3.25 -16.16 -7.07
C LEU A 86 4.28 -16.04 -8.22
N GLY A 87 5.45 -16.67 -8.08
CA GLY A 87 6.53 -16.57 -9.08
C GLY A 87 7.09 -15.15 -9.23
N GLY A 88 7.26 -14.43 -8.12
CA GLY A 88 7.81 -13.07 -8.08
C GLY A 88 6.88 -12.02 -8.66
N TYR A 89 5.56 -12.27 -8.64
CA TYR A 89 4.56 -11.30 -9.11
C TYR A 89 4.69 -9.97 -8.36
N TRP A 90 4.82 -10.01 -7.04
CA TRP A 90 4.88 -8.82 -6.21
C TRP A 90 6.07 -7.94 -6.52
N LEU A 91 7.24 -8.50 -6.82
CA LEU A 91 8.40 -7.71 -7.24
C LEU A 91 8.11 -6.91 -8.52
N ARG A 92 7.39 -7.52 -9.48
CA ARG A 92 6.97 -6.82 -10.71
C ARG A 92 5.90 -5.76 -10.45
N TYR A 93 4.91 -6.08 -9.62
CA TYR A 93 3.84 -5.16 -9.26
C TYR A 93 4.37 -3.94 -8.49
N TYR A 94 5.35 -4.16 -7.60
CA TYR A 94 5.99 -3.11 -6.80
C TYR A 94 7.00 -2.30 -7.61
N ASN A 95 7.58 -2.86 -8.67
CA ASN A 95 8.43 -2.16 -9.63
C ASN A 95 7.65 -1.18 -10.52
N ALA A 96 6.80 -0.35 -9.91
CA ALA A 96 5.97 0.62 -10.60
C ALA A 96 6.86 1.76 -11.12
N VAL A 97 7.27 1.64 -12.39
CA VAL A 97 7.94 2.72 -13.12
C VAL A 97 6.98 3.91 -13.24
N ALA A 98 7.50 5.13 -13.13
CA ALA A 98 6.76 6.35 -13.38
C ALA A 98 6.13 6.31 -14.79
N ALA A 99 4.84 5.98 -14.86
CA ALA A 99 4.05 6.05 -16.08
C ALA A 99 3.97 7.51 -16.57
N PRO A 100 3.69 7.74 -17.87
CA PRO A 100 3.44 9.08 -18.42
C PRO A 100 2.41 9.86 -17.57
N PRO A 101 2.45 11.21 -17.62
CA PRO A 101 1.66 12.06 -16.75
C PRO A 101 0.19 11.64 -16.82
N PRO A 102 -0.39 11.27 -15.68
CA PRO A 102 -1.69 10.63 -15.66
C PRO A 102 -2.77 11.65 -16.02
N LYS A 103 -3.78 11.23 -16.79
CA LYS A 103 -4.91 12.08 -17.13
C LYS A 103 -5.81 12.22 -15.90
N PRO A 104 -6.16 13.45 -15.47
CA PRO A 104 -7.16 13.65 -14.45
C PRO A 104 -8.50 13.04 -14.88
N VAL A 105 -9.27 12.56 -13.91
CA VAL A 105 -10.61 12.02 -14.11
C VAL A 105 -11.62 12.73 -13.22
N GLU A 106 -12.88 12.74 -13.63
CA GLU A 106 -13.93 13.43 -12.87
C GLU A 106 -14.62 12.49 -11.89
N LEU A 107 -14.58 12.86 -10.62
CA LEU A 107 -15.29 12.17 -9.54
C LEU A 107 -16.80 12.42 -9.64
N ALA A 108 -17.61 11.36 -9.61
CA ALA A 108 -19.05 11.43 -9.44
C ALA A 108 -19.46 11.28 -7.97
N ALA A 109 -18.95 10.24 -7.30
CA ALA A 109 -19.26 9.95 -5.92
C ALA A 109 -18.13 9.20 -5.22
N ALA A 110 -18.10 9.32 -3.90
CA ALA A 110 -17.17 8.62 -3.02
C ALA A 110 -17.91 8.29 -1.72
N SER A 111 -17.80 7.05 -1.24
CA SER A 111 -18.49 6.58 -0.03
C SER A 111 -17.67 5.53 0.71
N VAL A 112 -17.85 5.44 2.02
CA VAL A 112 -17.21 4.43 2.87
C VAL A 112 -18.22 3.33 3.22
N ARG A 113 -17.78 2.07 3.21
CA ARG A 113 -18.56 0.89 3.58
C ARG A 113 -17.73 -0.07 4.41
N ASP A 114 -18.39 -1.05 5.02
CA ASP A 114 -17.76 -2.16 5.75
C ASP A 114 -16.71 -1.70 6.77
N VAL A 115 -17.04 -0.62 7.51
CA VAL A 115 -16.15 -0.04 8.52
C VAL A 115 -16.05 -0.98 9.71
N GLU A 116 -14.83 -1.39 10.05
CA GLU A 116 -14.53 -2.24 11.17
C GLU A 116 -13.75 -1.45 12.24
N GLY A 117 -14.44 -1.10 13.33
CA GLY A 117 -13.90 -0.30 14.44
C GLY A 117 -14.35 1.17 14.42
N PRO A 118 -13.88 2.00 15.37
CA PRO A 118 -14.15 3.44 15.40
C PRO A 118 -13.56 4.15 14.18
N LEU A 119 -14.18 5.25 13.71
CA LEU A 119 -13.77 5.92 12.47
C LEU A 119 -12.30 6.39 12.48
N GLU A 120 -11.78 6.74 13.66
CA GLU A 120 -10.38 7.14 13.89
C GLU A 120 -9.40 5.96 14.00
N LYS A 121 -9.91 4.73 14.14
CA LYS A 121 -9.12 3.52 14.32
C LYS A 121 -9.82 2.31 13.70
N CYS A 122 -9.89 2.30 12.38
CA CYS A 122 -10.58 1.26 11.61
C CYS A 122 -9.85 0.84 10.32
N CYS A 123 -10.32 -0.26 9.75
CA CYS A 123 -10.26 -0.54 8.31
C CYS A 123 -11.65 -0.40 7.68
N ALA A 124 -11.69 -0.13 6.38
CA ALA A 124 -12.94 0.03 5.65
C ALA A 124 -12.76 -0.29 4.16
N VAL A 125 -13.88 -0.42 3.45
CA VAL A 125 -13.92 -0.42 1.99
C VAL A 125 -14.32 0.97 1.52
N PHE A 126 -13.50 1.55 0.65
CA PHE A 126 -13.75 2.84 0.05
C PHE A 126 -14.19 2.67 -1.40
N GLU A 127 -15.41 3.12 -1.69
CA GLU A 127 -16.00 3.03 -3.02
C GLU A 127 -15.89 4.38 -3.73
N VAL A 128 -15.32 4.36 -4.93
CA VAL A 128 -15.14 5.54 -5.79
C VAL A 128 -15.89 5.31 -7.09
N MET A 129 -16.68 6.31 -7.51
CA MET A 129 -17.38 6.30 -8.79
C MET A 129 -16.97 7.51 -9.60
N LEU A 130 -16.56 7.29 -10.85
CA LEU A 130 -16.26 8.35 -11.81
C LEU A 130 -17.51 8.74 -12.60
N LYS A 131 -17.50 9.93 -13.22
CA LYS A 131 -18.63 10.39 -14.06
C LYS A 131 -18.88 9.56 -15.31
N ASP A 132 -17.87 8.82 -15.78
CA ASP A 132 -17.99 7.85 -16.87
C ASP A 132 -18.49 6.46 -16.41
N ALA A 133 -19.06 6.39 -15.19
CA ALA A 133 -19.64 5.20 -14.57
C ALA A 133 -18.65 4.09 -14.16
N ARG A 134 -17.33 4.28 -14.33
CA ARG A 134 -16.35 3.37 -13.75
C ARG A 134 -16.39 3.42 -12.23
N GLN A 135 -16.21 2.25 -11.61
CA GLN A 135 -16.26 2.07 -10.16
C GLN A 135 -15.00 1.38 -9.69
N PHE A 136 -14.48 1.83 -8.55
CA PHE A 136 -13.30 1.29 -7.90
C PHE A 136 -13.61 0.99 -6.44
N SER A 137 -13.05 -0.09 -5.93
CA SER A 137 -13.19 -0.51 -4.54
C SER A 137 -11.82 -0.62 -3.91
N ILE A 138 -11.56 0.24 -2.94
CA ILE A 138 -10.24 0.47 -2.39
C ILE A 138 -10.21 0.00 -0.93
N LEU A 139 -9.23 -0.82 -0.57
CA LEU A 139 -8.96 -1.12 0.83
C LEU A 139 -8.43 0.14 1.51
N ALA A 140 -9.08 0.58 2.59
CA ALA A 140 -8.66 1.73 3.36
C ALA A 140 -8.42 1.36 4.83
N ALA A 141 -7.47 2.05 5.46
CA ALA A 141 -7.23 1.91 6.89
C ALA A 141 -6.73 3.22 7.50
N THR A 142 -6.98 3.37 8.79
CA THR A 142 -6.26 4.36 9.60
C THR A 142 -4.86 3.83 9.94
N PRO A 143 -3.81 4.69 10.01
CA PRO A 143 -2.45 4.27 10.34
C PRO A 143 -2.39 3.46 11.65
N ASP A 144 -3.07 3.94 12.70
CA ASP A 144 -3.10 3.29 14.02
C ASP A 144 -3.76 1.90 13.97
N TRP A 145 -4.82 1.75 13.18
CA TRP A 145 -5.44 0.43 12.99
C TRP A 145 -4.47 -0.52 12.27
N PHE A 146 -3.82 -0.07 11.20
CA PHE A 146 -2.91 -0.90 10.42
C PHE A 146 -1.68 -1.34 11.23
N ALA A 147 -1.05 -0.40 11.96
CA ALA A 147 0.05 -0.71 12.87
C ALA A 147 -0.39 -1.67 13.99
N GLY A 148 -1.57 -1.42 14.58
CA GLY A 148 -2.16 -2.32 15.56
C GLY A 148 -2.43 -3.72 15.01
N ALA A 149 -2.94 -3.83 13.78
CA ALA A 149 -3.18 -5.10 13.11
C ALA A 149 -1.88 -5.84 12.83
N MET A 150 -0.86 -5.18 12.27
CA MET A 150 0.46 -5.80 12.07
C MET A 150 1.04 -6.36 13.37
N ALA A 151 0.95 -5.60 14.47
CA ALA A 151 1.45 -6.01 15.77
C ALA A 151 0.63 -7.17 16.38
N ALA A 152 -0.70 -7.06 16.41
CA ALA A 152 -1.59 -8.08 16.96
C ALA A 152 -1.41 -9.45 16.27
N LEU A 153 -1.17 -9.41 14.96
CA LEU A 153 -0.99 -10.59 14.12
C LEU A 153 0.46 -11.08 14.05
N LYS A 154 1.39 -10.39 14.73
CA LYS A 154 2.83 -10.67 14.71
C LYS A 154 3.38 -10.78 13.29
N LEU A 155 2.82 -10.00 12.36
CA LEU A 155 3.26 -10.00 10.98
C LEU A 155 4.64 -9.38 10.90
N LYS A 156 5.58 -10.13 10.33
CA LYS A 156 6.94 -9.64 10.04
C LYS A 156 6.95 -8.58 8.95
N CYS A 157 6.10 -8.76 7.93
CA CYS A 157 5.96 -7.86 6.81
C CYS A 157 4.54 -7.95 6.22
N TYR A 158 4.19 -6.96 5.39
CA TYR A 158 3.00 -6.93 4.57
C TYR A 158 3.37 -6.48 3.15
N PHE A 159 3.04 -7.33 2.18
CA PHE A 159 2.98 -7.00 0.76
C PHE A 159 1.68 -7.55 0.19
N GLY A 160 1.05 -6.80 -0.71
CA GLY A 160 -0.29 -7.15 -1.19
C GLY A 160 -0.97 -6.02 -1.95
N SER A 161 -2.30 -6.01 -1.89
CA SER A 161 -3.12 -4.89 -2.34
C SER A 161 -2.69 -3.59 -1.66
N GLN A 162 -2.81 -2.47 -2.39
CA GLN A 162 -2.55 -1.17 -1.77
C GLN A 162 -3.59 -0.86 -0.70
N VAL A 163 -3.12 -0.22 0.37
CA VAL A 163 -3.97 0.32 1.43
C VAL A 163 -3.98 1.83 1.29
N LEU A 164 -5.15 2.41 1.05
CA LEU A 164 -5.34 3.85 1.15
C LEU A 164 -5.36 4.23 2.64
N PHE A 165 -4.37 5.01 3.06
CA PHE A 165 -4.35 5.48 4.45
C PHE A 165 -5.17 6.76 4.59
N MET A 166 -6.06 6.78 5.57
CA MET A 166 -6.96 7.89 5.86
C MET A 166 -6.90 8.22 7.35
N ARG A 167 -7.04 9.50 7.70
CA ARG A 167 -7.04 9.94 9.12
C ARG A 167 -8.27 9.42 9.84
N LYS A 168 -9.40 9.37 9.12
CA LYS A 168 -10.68 8.87 9.57
C LYS A 168 -11.42 8.25 8.39
N ALA A 169 -12.16 7.18 8.62
CA ALA A 169 -13.00 6.54 7.59
C ALA A 169 -14.41 7.17 7.52
N ASP A 170 -14.48 8.50 7.39
CA ASP A 170 -15.74 9.23 7.17
C ASP A 170 -15.89 9.68 5.71
N GLU A 171 -17.12 9.96 5.28
CA GLU A 171 -17.41 10.40 3.90
C GLU A 171 -16.66 11.66 3.47
N GLY A 172 -16.40 12.59 4.40
CA GLY A 172 -15.71 13.84 4.11
C GLY A 172 -14.26 13.59 3.72
N THR A 173 -13.54 12.81 4.53
CA THR A 173 -12.18 12.35 4.26
C THR A 173 -12.15 11.52 2.98
N ALA A 174 -13.13 10.63 2.79
CA ALA A 174 -13.27 9.82 1.59
C ALA A 174 -13.38 10.68 0.32
N LYS A 175 -14.30 11.64 0.29
CA LYS A 175 -14.50 12.54 -0.87
C LYS A 175 -13.23 13.33 -1.19
N ARG A 176 -12.52 13.83 -0.17
CA ARG A 176 -11.25 14.54 -0.37
C ARG A 176 -10.15 13.62 -0.90
N ALA A 177 -10.02 12.40 -0.35
CA ALA A 177 -9.06 11.41 -0.82
C ALA A 177 -9.31 10.98 -2.27
N ALA A 178 -10.55 10.62 -2.63
CA ALA A 178 -10.91 10.27 -4.01
C ALA A 178 -10.69 11.42 -4.98
N LYS A 179 -11.05 12.65 -4.59
CA LYS A 179 -10.80 13.83 -5.42
C LYS A 179 -9.31 13.98 -5.71
N ARG A 180 -8.46 13.85 -4.69
CA ARG A 180 -7.00 13.92 -4.85
C ARG A 180 -6.46 12.80 -5.73
N MET A 181 -6.95 11.57 -5.59
CA MET A 181 -6.54 10.46 -6.46
C MET A 181 -6.97 10.70 -7.91
N ALA A 182 -8.19 11.20 -8.12
CA ALA A 182 -8.73 11.52 -9.43
C ALA A 182 -7.97 12.68 -10.13
N GLU A 183 -7.59 13.71 -9.38
CA GLU A 183 -6.75 14.83 -9.84
C GLU A 183 -5.31 14.39 -10.12
N ALA A 184 -4.75 13.55 -9.27
CA ALA A 184 -3.45 12.90 -9.49
C ALA A 184 -3.50 11.83 -10.60
N GLY A 185 -4.71 11.57 -11.13
CA GLY A 185 -5.01 10.82 -12.34
C GLY A 185 -5.33 9.33 -12.12
N GLU A 186 -6.04 8.78 -13.10
CA GLU A 186 -6.76 7.50 -12.98
C GLU A 186 -5.90 6.33 -12.47
N ARG A 187 -4.62 6.30 -12.81
CA ARG A 187 -3.71 5.21 -12.42
C ARG A 187 -3.74 4.91 -10.92
N TRP A 188 -3.96 5.93 -10.09
CA TRP A 188 -4.03 5.74 -8.65
C TRP A 188 -5.27 4.95 -8.24
N LEU A 189 -6.41 5.21 -8.88
CA LEU A 189 -7.62 4.43 -8.66
C LEU A 189 -7.41 2.98 -9.12
N CYS A 190 -6.80 2.77 -10.28
CA CYS A 190 -6.50 1.42 -10.78
C CYS A 190 -5.50 0.64 -9.89
N LEU A 191 -4.48 1.32 -9.36
CA LEU A 191 -3.48 0.68 -8.49
C LEU A 191 -4.08 0.24 -7.14
N TYR A 192 -5.04 1.01 -6.64
CA TYR A 192 -5.69 0.77 -5.34
C TYR A 192 -6.96 -0.06 -5.47
N ASP A 193 -7.47 -0.24 -6.69
CA ASP A 193 -8.61 -1.09 -6.95
C ASP A 193 -8.30 -2.52 -6.53
N THR A 194 -9.02 -2.97 -5.53
CA THR A 194 -9.01 -4.35 -5.09
C THR A 194 -10.33 -4.93 -5.54
N PRO A 195 -10.33 -5.97 -6.40
CA PRO A 195 -11.57 -6.50 -6.96
C PRO A 195 -12.60 -6.79 -5.86
N ARG A 196 -13.84 -6.35 -6.03
CA ARG A 196 -14.94 -6.54 -5.05
C ARG A 196 -15.17 -8.00 -4.64
N THR A 197 -14.87 -8.94 -5.53
CA THR A 197 -14.97 -10.40 -5.26
C THR A 197 -13.78 -10.93 -4.45
N THR A 198 -12.68 -10.18 -4.44
CA THR A 198 -11.44 -10.47 -3.73
C THR A 198 -11.38 -9.72 -2.40
N LEU A 199 -12.05 -8.59 -2.24
CA LEU A 199 -12.09 -7.80 -1.00
C LEU A 199 -12.59 -8.60 0.22
N PRO A 200 -13.77 -9.25 0.19
CA PRO A 200 -14.21 -10.12 1.28
C PRO A 200 -13.23 -11.27 1.51
N LYS A 201 -12.62 -11.84 0.46
CA LYS A 201 -11.63 -12.91 0.57
C LYS A 201 -10.27 -12.44 1.07
N VAL A 202 -9.87 -11.20 0.83
CA VAL A 202 -8.64 -10.59 1.35
C VAL A 202 -8.85 -10.24 2.80
N LEU A 203 -10.01 -9.67 3.14
CA LEU A 203 -10.43 -9.46 4.52
C LEU A 203 -10.60 -10.80 5.25
N GLU A 204 -11.15 -11.83 4.61
CA GLU A 204 -11.29 -13.18 5.16
C GLU A 204 -9.97 -13.94 5.19
N ALA A 205 -9.05 -13.81 4.22
CA ALA A 205 -7.75 -14.48 4.23
C ALA A 205 -6.78 -13.79 5.19
N PHE A 206 -6.98 -12.49 5.41
CA PHE A 206 -6.52 -11.80 6.60
C PHE A 206 -7.17 -12.53 7.79
N LYS A 207 -8.46 -12.37 8.08
CA LYS A 207 -9.19 -13.00 9.21
C LYS A 207 -8.91 -14.50 9.45
N ALA A 208 -8.72 -15.33 8.43
CA ALA A 208 -8.51 -16.78 8.51
C ALA A 208 -7.06 -17.16 8.82
N LYS A 209 -6.10 -16.27 8.55
CA LYS A 209 -4.76 -16.33 9.15
C LYS A 209 -4.76 -15.76 10.59
N HIS A 210 -5.92 -15.32 11.10
CA HIS A 210 -6.09 -14.45 12.27
C HIS A 210 -7.33 -14.81 13.15
N PRO A 211 -7.39 -15.99 13.81
CA PRO A 211 -8.45 -16.29 14.80
C PRO A 211 -8.37 -15.40 16.05
#